data_AF-A0A1A8X7H3-F1
#
_entry.id   AF-A0A1A8X7H3-F1
#
_cell.length_a   1.000
_cell.length_b   1.000
_cell.length_c   1.000
_cell.angle_alpha   90.00
_cell.angle_beta   90.00
_cell.angle_gamma   90.00
#
_symmetry.space_group_name_H-M   'P 1'
#
loop_
_entity.id
_entity.type
_entity.pdbx_description
1 polymer ?
#
loop_
_entity_poly.entity_id
_entity_poly.type
_entity_poly.pdbx_seq_one_letter_code
_entity_poly.pdbx_strand_id
1 'polypeptide(L)'
;MKNGESKEQSLNSENSPPHVYKYDLLKIGPVKEEVKKLGNIEFLATVDFLYYLLQYGTDKAKIFHMMEDPGNILNVVKQIELMEGCNFKDTTSRNKCVSRIKRRLNLIVIKGILTEEYCEQAIKYFWIEQKVDEEMSLKIDNQKSQKEKEDICYNETEIKRLISVLEKDKNIKFSEEMIENTIITIEDFLLDVLRITINEEPMKIPENPEDQPRRPYESLKENSITDRKN
;
A
#
# COMPACT_ATOMS: atom_id res chain seq x y z
N MET A 1 -7.32 29.38 41.55
CA MET A 1 -7.67 28.15 40.83
C MET A 1 -8.20 28.54 39.46
N LYS A 2 -7.44 28.30 38.39
CA LYS A 2 -7.88 28.46 37.01
C LYS A 2 -7.64 27.13 36.32
N ASN A 3 -8.74 26.49 35.92
CA ASN A 3 -8.74 25.22 35.20
C ASN A 3 -8.14 25.43 33.81
N GLY A 4 -7.21 24.55 33.45
CA GLY A 4 -6.70 24.41 32.10
C GLY A 4 -7.68 23.59 31.27
N GLU A 5 -8.13 24.15 30.17
CA GLU A 5 -8.80 23.41 29.11
C GLU A 5 -7.75 23.01 28.08
N SER A 6 -7.44 21.72 28.06
CA SER A 6 -6.69 21.06 27.00
C SER A 6 -7.57 21.04 25.74
N LYS A 7 -7.13 21.73 24.69
CA LYS A 7 -7.72 21.58 23.35
C LYS A 7 -7.17 20.32 22.70
N GLU A 8 -7.95 19.27 22.84
CA GLU A 8 -7.93 18.10 21.95
C GLU A 8 -8.30 18.61 20.54
N GLN A 9 -7.32 18.69 19.65
CA GLN A 9 -7.58 19.02 18.24
C GLN A 9 -8.11 17.77 17.55
N SER A 10 -9.42 17.79 17.32
CA SER A 10 -10.16 16.81 16.54
C SER A 10 -9.57 16.68 15.13
N LEU A 11 -9.17 15.47 14.76
CA LEU A 11 -8.97 15.02 13.39
C LEU A 11 -10.32 15.09 12.65
N ASN A 12 -10.62 16.24 12.05
CA ASN A 12 -11.68 16.39 11.06
C ASN A 12 -11.23 17.47 10.07
N SER A 13 -10.56 17.06 9.00
CA SER A 13 -10.46 17.81 7.76
C SER A 13 -10.72 16.87 6.59
N GLU A 14 -11.85 17.10 5.94
CA GLU A 14 -12.24 16.77 4.55
C GLU A 14 -11.43 15.69 3.80
N ASN A 15 -12.14 14.62 3.45
CA ASN A 15 -11.70 13.37 2.83
C ASN A 15 -11.12 13.48 1.40
N SER A 16 -10.05 14.23 1.20
CA SER A 16 -9.18 14.03 0.04
C SER A 16 -7.73 14.37 0.40
N PRO A 17 -6.76 13.51 0.05
CA PRO A 17 -5.35 13.81 0.29
C PRO A 17 -4.99 15.13 -0.43
N PRO A 18 -4.34 16.09 0.26
CA PRO A 18 -4.06 17.42 -0.29
C PRO A 18 -3.15 17.39 -1.52
N HIS A 19 -2.42 16.29 -1.73
CA HIS A 19 -1.50 16.10 -2.84
C HIS A 19 -1.97 14.95 -3.73
N VAL A 20 -2.21 15.26 -5.01
CA VAL A 20 -2.75 14.31 -5.97
C VAL A 20 -1.61 13.56 -6.65
N TYR A 21 -1.37 12.31 -6.23
CA TYR A 21 -0.56 11.38 -7.02
C TYR A 21 -1.33 11.01 -8.30
N LYS A 22 -0.88 11.54 -9.43
CA LYS A 22 -1.45 11.21 -10.75
C LYS A 22 -0.59 10.17 -11.42
N TYR A 23 -1.12 8.95 -11.50
CA TYR A 23 -0.48 7.85 -12.20
C TYR A 23 -1.41 7.30 -13.28
N ASP A 24 -0.95 7.38 -14.53
CA ASP A 24 -1.63 6.76 -15.66
C ASP A 24 -1.15 5.30 -15.79
N LEU A 25 -2.04 4.37 -15.46
CA LEU A 25 -1.83 2.94 -15.67
C LEU A 25 -1.39 2.64 -17.11
N LEU A 26 -0.59 1.58 -17.31
CA LEU A 26 -0.28 1.09 -18.66
C LEU A 26 -1.56 0.90 -19.48
N LYS A 27 -1.71 1.68 -20.55
CA LYS A 27 -2.80 1.54 -21.53
C LYS A 27 -2.59 0.36 -22.48
N ILE A 28 -1.37 -0.18 -22.53
CA ILE A 28 -0.95 -1.24 -23.46
C ILE A 28 -0.75 -2.53 -22.66
N GLY A 29 -1.43 -3.60 -23.07
CA GLY A 29 -1.38 -4.91 -22.44
C GLY A 29 -2.45 -5.10 -21.35
N PRO A 30 -2.93 -6.34 -21.10
CA PRO A 30 -3.90 -6.60 -20.05
C PRO A 30 -3.17 -6.76 -18.70
N VAL A 31 -2.66 -5.66 -18.12
CA VAL A 31 -2.18 -5.70 -16.74
C VAL A 31 -3.35 -6.18 -15.86
N LYS A 32 -3.11 -7.22 -15.06
CA LYS A 32 -4.12 -7.81 -14.18
C LYS A 32 -4.67 -6.79 -13.20
N GLU A 33 -5.94 -6.92 -12.86
CA GLU A 33 -6.60 -6.00 -11.93
C GLU A 33 -5.97 -6.06 -10.53
N GLU A 34 -5.45 -7.20 -10.10
CA GLU A 34 -4.75 -7.33 -8.82
C GLU A 34 -3.49 -6.45 -8.80
N VAL A 35 -2.72 -6.43 -9.89
CA VAL A 35 -1.51 -5.60 -10.01
C VAL A 35 -1.88 -4.12 -9.90
N LYS A 36 -2.94 -3.69 -10.61
CA LYS A 36 -3.41 -2.30 -10.58
C LYS A 36 -3.87 -1.89 -9.18
N LYS A 37 -4.72 -2.70 -8.54
CA LYS A 37 -5.26 -2.40 -7.20
C LYS A 37 -4.17 -2.36 -6.15
N LEU A 38 -3.28 -3.36 -6.13
CA LEU A 38 -2.18 -3.41 -5.16
C LEU A 38 -1.20 -2.26 -5.38
N GLY A 39 -0.84 -1.98 -6.63
CA GLY A 39 -0.01 -0.83 -6.99
C GLY A 39 -0.66 0.48 -6.53
N ASN A 40 -1.93 0.70 -6.86
CA ASN A 40 -2.64 1.92 -6.45
C ASN A 40 -2.63 2.11 -4.94
N ILE A 41 -3.05 1.10 -4.15
CA ILE A 41 -3.05 1.19 -2.69
C ILE A 41 -1.65 1.57 -2.18
N GLU A 42 -0.64 0.84 -2.64
CA GLU A 42 0.72 0.97 -2.13
C GLU A 42 1.36 2.32 -2.46
N PHE A 43 1.24 2.79 -3.70
CA PHE A 43 1.84 4.04 -4.13
C PHE A 43 1.04 5.26 -3.65
N LEU A 44 -0.29 5.19 -3.61
CA LEU A 44 -1.10 6.26 -3.01
C LEU A 44 -0.80 6.40 -1.51
N ALA A 45 -0.75 5.29 -0.77
CA ALA A 45 -0.39 5.32 0.64
C ALA A 45 1.04 5.81 0.87
N THR A 46 1.99 5.45 -0.01
CA THR A 46 3.36 5.96 0.06
C THR A 46 3.39 7.48 -0.09
N VAL A 47 2.69 8.03 -1.08
CA VAL A 47 2.66 9.48 -1.34
C VAL A 47 1.93 10.22 -0.23
N ASP A 48 0.76 9.74 0.18
CA ASP A 48 -0.02 10.37 1.25
C ASP A 48 0.79 10.45 2.55
N PHE A 49 1.44 9.34 2.93
CA PHE A 49 2.28 9.34 4.12
C PHE A 49 3.56 10.16 3.96
N LEU A 50 4.17 10.23 2.77
CA LEU A 50 5.30 11.12 2.50
C LEU A 50 4.93 12.59 2.77
N TYR A 51 3.77 13.03 2.29
CA TYR A 51 3.31 14.40 2.53
C TYR A 51 2.84 14.64 3.96
N TYR A 52 2.28 13.63 4.63
CA TYR A 52 2.06 13.71 6.07
C TYR A 52 3.37 13.98 6.83
N LEU A 53 4.48 13.37 6.43
CA LEU A 53 5.79 13.56 7.06
C LEU A 53 6.41 14.94 6.75
N LEU A 54 6.00 15.60 5.66
CA LEU A 54 6.52 16.91 5.24
C LEU A 54 6.40 17.97 6.34
N GLN A 55 5.34 17.90 7.17
CA GLN A 55 5.14 18.84 8.29
C GLN A 55 6.28 18.82 9.32
N TYR A 56 7.08 17.75 9.34
CA TYR A 56 8.24 17.60 10.22
C TYR A 56 9.55 17.99 9.53
N GLY A 57 9.55 18.15 8.20
CA GLY A 57 10.60 18.76 7.36
C GLY A 57 12.03 18.32 7.66
N THR A 58 12.66 19.02 8.60
CA THR A 58 14.06 18.87 9.03
C THR A 58 14.25 17.98 10.26
N ASP A 59 13.19 17.72 11.04
CA ASP A 59 13.25 16.90 12.25
C ASP A 59 13.23 15.40 11.89
N LYS A 60 14.39 14.90 11.45
CA LYS A 60 14.56 13.49 11.08
C LYS A 60 14.21 12.54 12.21
N ALA A 61 14.51 12.90 13.47
CA ALA A 61 14.20 12.04 14.62
C ALA A 61 12.69 11.83 14.74
N LYS A 62 11.90 12.90 14.61
CA LYS A 62 10.45 12.80 14.60
C LYS A 62 9.93 12.07 13.37
N ILE A 63 10.47 12.34 12.18
CA ILE A 63 10.09 11.62 10.95
C ILE A 63 10.28 10.11 11.12
N PHE A 64 11.47 9.67 11.55
CA PHE A 64 11.75 8.25 11.78
C PHE A 64 10.84 7.67 12.88
N HIS A 65 10.60 8.40 13.97
CA HIS A 65 9.67 7.94 14.99
C HIS A 65 8.26 7.67 14.44
N MET A 66 7.74 8.58 13.60
CA MET A 66 6.43 8.41 12.97
C MET A 66 6.37 7.23 12.00
N MET A 67 7.49 6.92 11.32
CA MET A 67 7.61 5.80 10.40
C MET A 67 7.84 4.45 11.10
N GLU A 68 8.41 4.46 12.31
CA GLU A 68 8.64 3.25 13.09
C GLU A 68 7.36 2.70 13.72
N ASP A 69 6.40 3.55 14.05
CA ASP A 69 5.09 3.13 14.52
C ASP A 69 4.32 2.40 13.40
N PRO A 70 4.11 1.06 13.50
CA PRO A 70 3.42 0.30 12.47
C PRO A 70 1.98 0.75 12.25
N GLY A 71 1.36 1.36 13.26
CA GLY A 71 -0.01 1.84 13.20
C GLY A 71 -0.18 3.01 12.22
N ASN A 72 0.81 3.88 12.09
CA ASN A 72 0.70 5.08 11.26
C ASN A 72 0.56 4.73 9.78
N ILE A 73 1.52 3.97 9.23
CA ILE A 73 1.48 3.56 7.82
C ILE A 73 0.28 2.63 7.57
N LEU A 74 -0.01 1.71 8.50
CA LEU A 74 -1.15 0.80 8.38
C LEU A 74 -2.50 1.54 8.32
N ASN A 75 -2.65 2.62 9.09
CA ASN A 75 -3.88 3.41 9.08
C ASN A 75 -4.06 4.13 7.74
N VAL A 76 -3.00 4.68 7.16
CA VAL A 76 -3.03 5.27 5.81
C VAL A 76 -3.41 4.22 4.78
N VAL A 77 -2.78 3.04 4.82
CA VAL A 77 -3.13 1.92 3.91
C VAL A 77 -4.61 1.55 4.01
N LYS A 78 -5.16 1.44 5.22
CA LYS A 78 -6.59 1.14 5.42
C LYS A 78 -7.52 2.23 4.89
N GLN A 79 -7.13 3.50 5.03
CA GLN A 79 -7.91 4.61 4.47
C GLN A 79 -7.94 4.54 2.94
N ILE A 80 -6.80 4.25 2.31
CA ILE A 80 -6.72 4.07 0.86
C ILE A 80 -7.48 2.81 0.39
N GLU A 81 -7.41 1.68 1.12
CA GLU A 81 -8.25 0.48 0.87
C GLU A 81 -9.74 0.86 0.78
N LEU A 82 -10.22 1.68 1.74
CA LEU A 82 -11.61 2.15 1.76
C LEU A 82 -11.93 3.11 0.60
N MET A 83 -11.04 4.04 0.27
CA MET A 83 -11.23 5.00 -0.82
C MET A 83 -11.28 4.33 -2.20
N GLU A 84 -10.41 3.35 -2.42
CA GLU A 84 -10.32 2.61 -3.68
C GLU A 84 -11.33 1.44 -3.75
N GLY A 85 -12.09 1.18 -2.67
CA GLY A 85 -13.06 0.10 -2.61
C GLY A 85 -12.44 -1.29 -2.77
N CYS A 86 -11.21 -1.48 -2.29
CA CYS A 86 -10.47 -2.73 -2.42
C CYS A 86 -9.82 -3.16 -1.11
N ASN A 87 -9.55 -4.46 -0.96
CA ASN A 87 -8.95 -5.02 0.25
C ASN A 87 -7.82 -5.98 -0.11
N PHE A 88 -6.78 -6.04 0.72
CA PHE A 88 -5.79 -7.11 0.61
C PHE A 88 -6.44 -8.49 0.85
N LYS A 89 -6.01 -9.49 0.06
CA LYS A 89 -6.44 -10.89 0.19
C LYS A 89 -6.17 -11.46 1.59
N ASP A 90 -5.04 -11.07 2.19
CA ASP A 90 -4.57 -11.59 3.47
C ASP A 90 -3.69 -10.58 4.22
N THR A 91 -3.49 -10.82 5.51
CA THR A 91 -2.67 -9.97 6.39
C THR A 91 -1.19 -9.96 6.01
N THR A 92 -0.67 -11.03 5.42
CA THR A 92 0.74 -11.10 4.98
C THR A 92 0.98 -10.11 3.84
N SER A 93 0.06 -10.07 2.85
CA SER A 93 0.09 -9.13 1.73
C SER A 93 0.04 -7.69 2.23
N ARG A 94 -0.84 -7.39 3.20
CA ARG A 94 -0.91 -6.06 3.81
C ARG A 94 0.37 -5.67 4.55
N ASN A 95 0.92 -6.58 5.36
CA ASN A 95 2.14 -6.31 6.12
C ASN A 95 3.36 -6.08 5.21
N LYS A 96 3.46 -6.84 4.12
CA LYS A 96 4.51 -6.64 3.12
C LYS A 96 4.35 -5.31 2.37
N CYS A 97 3.12 -4.92 2.03
CA CYS A 97 2.85 -3.58 1.50
C CYS A 97 3.35 -2.48 2.44
N VAL A 98 2.99 -2.54 3.74
CA VAL A 98 3.49 -1.61 4.76
C VAL A 98 5.01 -1.60 4.83
N SER A 99 5.65 -2.78 4.75
CA SER A 99 7.12 -2.91 4.74
C SER A 99 7.75 -2.20 3.53
N ARG A 100 7.21 -2.39 2.32
CA ARG A 100 7.68 -1.73 1.10
C ARG A 100 7.49 -0.21 1.16
N ILE A 101 6.33 0.27 1.64
CA ILE A 101 6.09 1.70 1.89
C ILE A 101 7.16 2.27 2.83
N LYS A 102 7.39 1.62 3.98
CA LYS A 102 8.41 2.04 4.95
C LYS A 102 9.81 2.08 4.32
N ARG A 103 10.15 1.09 3.50
CA ARG A 103 11.46 1.02 2.81
C ARG A 103 11.64 2.19 1.84
N ARG A 104 10.64 2.48 1.00
CA ARG A 104 10.66 3.64 0.08
C ARG A 104 10.89 4.94 0.85
N LEU A 105 10.10 5.15 1.90
CA LEU A 105 10.18 6.39 2.69
C LEU A 105 11.52 6.52 3.43
N ASN A 106 12.07 5.43 3.97
CA ASN A 106 13.36 5.45 4.65
C ASN A 106 14.46 5.96 3.73
N LEU A 107 14.49 5.48 2.49
CA LEU A 107 15.46 5.90 1.49
C LEU A 107 15.36 7.39 1.18
N ILE A 108 14.13 7.92 1.00
CA ILE A 108 13.90 9.35 0.73
C ILE A 108 14.35 10.21 1.92
N VAL A 109 13.96 9.84 3.14
CA VAL A 109 14.24 10.59 4.37
C VAL A 109 15.72 10.54 4.76
N ILE A 110 16.41 9.42 4.54
CA ILE A 110 17.85 9.32 4.81
C ILE A 110 18.62 10.28 3.90
N LYS A 111 18.31 10.28 2.60
CA LYS A 111 19.06 11.04 1.58
C LYS A 111 18.84 12.54 1.59
N GLY A 112 17.69 13.02 2.05
CA GLY A 112 17.32 14.45 1.92
C GLY A 112 16.68 15.06 3.15
N ILE A 113 16.30 16.32 3.02
CA ILE A 113 15.39 17.04 3.91
C ILE A 113 14.05 17.07 3.19
N LEU A 114 12.95 16.78 3.90
CA LEU A 114 11.63 16.81 3.28
C LEU A 114 11.24 18.27 3.02
N THR A 115 11.21 18.63 1.74
CA THR A 115 10.61 19.86 1.20
C THR A 115 9.57 19.45 0.18
N GLU A 116 8.64 20.35 -0.15
CA GLU A 116 7.62 20.08 -1.16
C GLU A 116 8.27 19.71 -2.51
N GLU A 117 9.27 20.47 -2.96
CA GLU A 117 10.04 20.19 -4.17
C GLU A 117 10.72 18.81 -4.12
N TYR A 118 11.28 18.42 -2.98
CA TYR A 118 11.92 17.11 -2.84
C TYR A 118 10.90 15.96 -2.82
N CYS A 119 9.71 16.16 -2.24
CA CYS A 119 8.62 15.20 -2.31
C CYS A 119 8.12 15.02 -3.76
N GLU A 120 8.00 16.10 -4.54
CA GLU A 120 7.65 16.03 -5.96
C GLU A 120 8.69 15.28 -6.79
N GLN A 121 9.98 15.44 -6.47
CA GLN A 121 11.04 14.62 -7.07
C GLN A 121 10.89 13.15 -6.68
N ALA A 122 10.60 12.87 -5.41
CA ALA A 122 10.40 11.50 -4.91
C ALA A 122 9.24 10.77 -5.62
N ILE A 123 8.15 11.48 -5.90
CA ILE A 123 7.01 10.96 -6.66
C ILE A 123 7.42 10.43 -8.04
N LYS A 124 8.41 11.06 -8.71
CA LYS A 124 8.90 10.57 -10.01
C LYS A 124 9.60 9.22 -9.88
N TYR A 125 10.29 8.96 -8.77
CA TYR A 125 10.89 7.65 -8.50
C TYR A 125 9.82 6.59 -8.27
N PHE A 126 8.79 6.91 -7.50
CA PHE A 126 7.65 6.03 -7.26
C PHE A 126 6.89 5.70 -8.55
N TRP A 127 6.71 6.70 -9.42
CA TRP A 127 6.12 6.49 -10.73
C TRP A 127 6.91 5.48 -11.56
N ILE A 128 8.25 5.58 -11.57
CA ILE A 128 9.10 4.64 -12.30
C ILE A 128 8.97 3.23 -11.71
N GLU A 129 9.01 3.10 -10.40
CA GLU A 129 8.87 1.81 -9.73
C GLU A 129 7.54 1.14 -10.08
N GLN A 130 6.42 1.86 -9.93
CA GLN A 130 5.09 1.36 -10.28
C GLN A 130 5.02 0.94 -11.75
N LYS A 131 5.72 1.66 -12.64
CA LYS A 131 5.77 1.29 -14.05
C LYS A 131 6.51 -0.01 -14.31
N VAL A 132 7.60 -0.24 -13.59
CA VAL A 132 8.36 -1.48 -13.68
C VAL A 132 7.56 -2.64 -13.11
N ASP A 133 6.81 -2.44 -12.02
CA ASP A 133 5.89 -3.45 -11.48
C ASP A 133 4.88 -3.90 -12.55
N GLU A 134 4.25 -2.95 -13.25
CA GLU A 134 3.32 -3.26 -14.34
C GLU A 134 4.00 -4.02 -15.49
N GLU A 135 5.13 -3.53 -16.00
CA GLU A 135 5.87 -4.16 -17.12
C GLU A 135 6.38 -5.57 -16.78
N MET A 136 6.91 -5.75 -15.57
CA MET A 136 7.39 -7.06 -15.12
C MET A 136 6.25 -8.03 -14.88
N SER A 137 5.10 -7.57 -14.38
CA SER A 137 3.91 -8.41 -14.21
C SER A 137 3.42 -9.00 -15.54
N LEU A 138 3.47 -8.22 -16.63
CA LEU A 138 3.13 -8.71 -17.98
C LEU A 138 4.11 -9.79 -18.44
N LYS A 139 5.40 -9.66 -18.13
CA LYS A 139 6.41 -10.67 -18.48
C LYS A 139 6.21 -11.98 -17.71
N ILE A 140 5.82 -11.88 -16.44
CA ILE A 140 5.45 -13.01 -15.59
C ILE A 140 4.22 -13.73 -16.16
N ASP A 141 3.20 -12.98 -16.58
CA ASP A 141 1.97 -13.55 -17.12
C ASP A 141 2.16 -14.33 -18.43
N ASN A 142 3.22 -14.02 -19.17
CA ASN A 142 3.61 -14.74 -20.38
C ASN A 142 4.34 -16.07 -20.10
N GLN A 143 4.67 -16.38 -18.84
CA GLN A 143 5.35 -17.63 -18.47
C GLN A 143 4.35 -18.75 -18.16
N LYS A 144 4.74 -19.98 -18.49
CA LYS A 144 3.87 -21.15 -18.35
C LYS A 144 4.01 -21.81 -16.98
N SER A 145 5.23 -21.99 -16.51
CA SER A 145 5.50 -22.69 -15.24
C SER A 145 5.65 -21.72 -14.07
N GLN A 146 5.34 -22.20 -12.87
CA GLN A 146 5.52 -21.43 -11.64
C GLN A 146 6.98 -21.05 -11.41
N LYS A 147 7.91 -21.96 -11.73
CA LYS A 147 9.34 -21.68 -11.62
C LYS A 147 9.80 -20.57 -12.54
N GLU A 148 9.40 -20.59 -13.82
CA GLU A 148 9.72 -19.50 -14.76
C GLU A 148 9.14 -18.17 -14.28
N LYS A 149 7.93 -18.18 -13.71
CA LYS A 149 7.32 -16.97 -13.13
C LYS A 149 8.16 -16.40 -11.99
N GLU A 150 8.57 -17.25 -11.06
CA GLU A 150 9.45 -16.87 -9.94
C GLU A 150 10.81 -16.38 -10.45
N ASP A 151 11.41 -17.06 -11.43
CA ASP A 151 12.69 -16.64 -12.05
C ASP A 151 12.58 -15.24 -12.68
N ILE A 152 11.42 -14.90 -13.28
CA ILE A 152 11.18 -13.55 -13.81
C ILE A 152 11.03 -12.51 -12.69
N CYS A 153 10.44 -12.85 -11.54
CA CYS A 153 10.37 -11.92 -10.40
C CYS A 153 11.75 -11.43 -10.00
N TYR A 154 12.75 -12.33 -9.95
CA TYR A 154 14.12 -12.05 -9.55
C TYR A 154 15.04 -11.63 -10.71
N ASN A 155 14.48 -11.24 -11.87
CA ASN A 155 15.29 -10.85 -13.01
C ASN A 155 15.82 -9.42 -12.84
N GLU A 156 16.81 -9.25 -11.96
CA GLU A 156 17.44 -7.96 -11.67
C GLU A 156 17.95 -7.26 -12.93
N THR A 157 18.47 -8.02 -13.90
CA THR A 157 19.03 -7.45 -15.13
C THR A 157 17.95 -6.76 -15.94
N GLU A 158 16.78 -7.38 -16.06
CA GLU A 158 15.64 -6.79 -16.77
C GLU A 158 15.03 -5.63 -15.98
N ILE A 159 14.90 -5.75 -14.66
CA ILE A 159 14.44 -4.66 -13.78
C ILE A 159 15.34 -3.43 -13.93
N LYS A 160 16.66 -3.59 -13.82
CA LYS A 160 17.65 -2.51 -14.03
C LYS A 160 17.54 -1.90 -15.42
N ARG A 161 17.33 -2.73 -16.44
CA ARG A 161 17.14 -2.26 -17.82
C ARG A 161 15.89 -1.38 -17.94
N LEU A 162 14.76 -1.81 -17.39
CA LEU A 162 13.51 -1.04 -17.40
C LEU A 162 13.65 0.29 -16.63
N ILE A 163 14.23 0.25 -15.43
CA ILE A 163 14.54 1.47 -14.66
C ILE A 163 15.37 2.44 -15.50
N SER A 164 16.45 1.99 -16.15
CA SER A 164 17.32 2.86 -16.94
C SER A 164 16.62 3.48 -18.17
N VAL A 165 15.69 2.76 -18.79
CA VAL A 165 14.88 3.31 -19.89
C VAL A 165 13.96 4.41 -19.37
N LEU A 166 13.28 4.15 -18.25
CA LEU A 166 12.31 5.09 -17.66
C LEU A 166 12.99 6.31 -17.02
N GLU A 167 14.19 6.17 -16.45
CA GLU A 167 15.03 7.28 -15.97
C GLU A 167 15.23 8.33 -17.06
N LYS A 168 15.57 7.87 -18.27
CA LYS A 168 15.79 8.74 -19.44
C LYS A 168 14.49 9.42 -19.86
N ASP A 169 13.38 8.70 -19.88
CA ASP A 169 12.05 9.25 -20.22
C ASP A 169 11.60 10.33 -19.24
N LYS A 170 11.81 10.11 -17.94
CA LYS A 170 11.45 11.08 -16.89
C LYS A 170 12.48 12.16 -16.62
N ASN A 171 13.62 12.11 -17.30
CA ASN A 171 14.77 13.00 -17.07
C ASN A 171 15.15 13.06 -15.57
N ILE A 172 15.23 11.88 -14.94
CA ILE A 172 15.69 11.72 -13.55
C ILE A 172 16.79 10.68 -13.48
N LYS A 173 17.58 10.73 -12.39
CA LYS A 173 18.65 9.77 -12.16
C LYS A 173 18.57 9.22 -10.75
N PHE A 174 18.40 7.90 -10.65
CA PHE A 174 18.53 7.15 -9.41
C PHE A 174 20.02 7.04 -9.07
N SER A 175 20.33 7.19 -7.78
CA SER A 175 21.62 6.71 -7.26
C SER A 175 21.65 5.18 -7.23
N GLU A 176 22.85 4.58 -7.20
CA GLU A 176 23.01 3.11 -7.13
C GLU A 176 22.23 2.49 -5.97
N GLU A 177 22.32 3.08 -4.78
CA GLU A 177 21.56 2.65 -3.59
C GLU A 177 20.04 2.72 -3.80
N MET A 178 19.56 3.70 -4.59
CA MET A 178 18.12 3.76 -4.91
C MET A 178 17.75 2.63 -5.86
N ILE A 179 18.57 2.36 -6.88
CA ILE A 179 18.34 1.25 -7.81
C ILE A 179 18.27 -0.07 -7.05
N GLU A 180 19.23 -0.34 -6.16
CA GLU A 180 19.26 -1.56 -5.35
C GLU A 180 18.02 -1.73 -4.47
N ASN A 181 17.59 -0.65 -3.80
CA ASN A 181 16.37 -0.71 -2.99
C ASN A 181 15.12 -0.89 -3.84
N THR A 182 15.02 -0.20 -4.98
CA THR A 182 13.90 -0.30 -5.91
C THR A 182 13.79 -1.70 -6.52
N ILE A 183 14.91 -2.37 -6.80
CA ILE A 183 14.90 -3.77 -7.24
C ILE A 183 14.26 -4.65 -6.17
N ILE A 184 14.70 -4.53 -4.92
CA ILE A 184 14.18 -5.38 -3.83
C ILE A 184 12.68 -5.14 -3.62
N THR A 185 12.21 -3.90 -3.69
CA THR A 185 10.77 -3.62 -3.53
C THR A 185 9.94 -4.15 -4.70
N ILE A 186 10.46 -4.07 -5.94
CA ILE A 186 9.83 -4.66 -7.13
C ILE A 186 9.76 -6.19 -6.99
N GLU A 187 10.88 -6.84 -6.66
CA GLU A 187 10.92 -8.31 -6.46
C GLU A 187 9.89 -8.75 -5.42
N ASP A 188 9.87 -8.10 -4.26
CA ASP A 188 8.91 -8.37 -3.18
C ASP A 188 7.46 -8.16 -3.62
N PHE A 189 7.19 -7.12 -4.42
CA PHE A 189 5.87 -6.83 -4.96
C PHE A 189 5.42 -7.92 -5.95
N LEU A 190 6.29 -8.28 -6.91
CA LEU A 190 5.97 -9.29 -7.93
C LEU A 190 5.74 -10.67 -7.31
N LEU A 191 6.48 -11.04 -6.27
CA LEU A 191 6.25 -12.29 -5.52
C LEU A 191 4.91 -12.28 -4.77
N ASP A 192 4.49 -11.13 -4.25
CA ASP A 192 3.16 -11.01 -3.65
C ASP A 192 2.05 -11.13 -4.69
N VAL A 193 2.23 -10.52 -5.87
CA VAL A 193 1.31 -10.69 -7.00
C VAL A 193 1.21 -12.18 -7.37
N LEU A 194 2.33 -12.90 -7.45
CA LEU A 194 2.36 -14.34 -7.71
C LEU A 194 1.64 -15.16 -6.63
N ARG A 195 1.84 -14.82 -5.35
CA ARG A 195 1.13 -15.49 -4.25
C ARG A 195 -0.37 -15.28 -4.34
N ILE A 196 -0.81 -14.07 -4.69
CA ILE A 196 -2.23 -13.70 -4.75
C ILE A 196 -2.91 -14.34 -5.96
N THR A 197 -2.19 -14.54 -7.07
CA THR A 197 -2.68 -15.20 -8.30
C THR A 197 -2.85 -16.71 -8.19
N ILE A 198 -2.57 -17.31 -7.03
CA ILE A 198 -2.82 -18.73 -6.77
C ILE A 198 -3.99 -18.85 -5.78
N ASN A 199 -5.01 -19.60 -6.21
CA ASN A 199 -6.32 -19.87 -5.62
C ASN A 199 -7.41 -18.81 -5.92
N GLU A 200 -8.01 -18.92 -7.11
CA GLU A 200 -9.48 -18.93 -7.19
C GLU A 200 -9.90 -20.37 -6.86
N GLU A 201 -10.27 -20.64 -5.60
CA GLU A 201 -11.25 -21.72 -5.42
C GLU A 201 -12.57 -21.18 -5.95
N PRO A 202 -13.29 -21.92 -6.81
CA PRO A 202 -14.63 -21.51 -7.20
C PRO A 202 -15.45 -21.33 -5.92
N MET A 203 -16.08 -20.17 -5.76
CA MET A 203 -17.14 -20.00 -4.76
C MET A 203 -18.13 -21.15 -4.98
N LYS A 204 -18.11 -22.15 -4.09
CA LYS A 204 -19.21 -23.12 -4.00
C LYS A 204 -20.41 -22.32 -3.51
N ILE A 205 -21.24 -21.89 -4.45
CA ILE A 205 -22.61 -21.47 -4.14
C ILE A 205 -23.23 -22.67 -3.43
N PRO A 206 -23.68 -22.55 -2.17
CA PRO A 206 -24.38 -23.64 -1.52
C PRO A 206 -25.61 -23.98 -2.38
N GLU A 207 -25.69 -25.20 -2.88
CA GLU A 207 -26.84 -25.66 -3.67
C GLU A 207 -28.13 -25.67 -2.85
N ASN A 208 -28.05 -25.46 -1.53
CA ASN A 208 -29.19 -25.46 -0.64
C ASN A 208 -29.13 -24.32 0.41
N PRO A 209 -30.16 -23.47 0.53
CA PRO A 209 -30.23 -22.39 1.54
C PRO A 209 -30.21 -22.88 3.01
N GLU A 210 -30.33 -24.19 3.24
CA GLU A 210 -30.44 -24.77 4.59
C GLU A 210 -29.09 -25.14 5.24
N ASP A 211 -27.98 -25.13 4.48
CA ASP A 211 -26.64 -25.50 4.98
C ASP A 211 -25.84 -24.32 5.58
N GLN A 212 -26.50 -23.18 5.85
CA GLN A 212 -25.87 -22.15 6.66
C GLN A 212 -25.79 -22.61 8.13
N PRO A 213 -24.62 -22.55 8.79
CA PRO A 213 -24.54 -22.82 10.21
C PRO A 213 -25.42 -21.81 10.95
N ARG A 214 -26.50 -22.32 11.56
CA ARG A 214 -27.42 -21.54 12.39
C ARG A 214 -26.59 -20.85 13.47
N ARG A 215 -26.52 -19.52 13.43
CA ARG A 215 -26.00 -18.74 14.56
C ARG A 215 -26.77 -19.17 15.80
N PRO A 216 -26.10 -19.50 16.93
CA PRO A 216 -26.80 -19.72 18.18
C PRO A 216 -27.56 -18.44 18.53
N TYR A 217 -28.88 -18.54 18.57
CA TYR A 217 -29.75 -17.53 19.16
C TYR A 217 -29.37 -17.42 20.64
N GLU A 218 -28.70 -16.33 21.04
CA GLU A 218 -28.65 -15.94 22.44
C GLU A 218 -30.07 -15.55 22.85
N SER A 219 -30.68 -16.40 23.67
CA SER A 219 -31.97 -16.16 24.29
C SER A 219 -31.83 -14.99 25.27
N LEU A 220 -32.44 -13.86 24.90
CA LEU A 220 -32.83 -12.82 25.85
C LEU A 220 -33.73 -13.47 26.90
N LYS A 221 -33.18 -13.75 28.08
CA LYS A 221 -33.99 -14.08 29.26
C LYS A 221 -34.71 -12.81 29.70
N GLU A 222 -36.00 -12.78 29.43
CA GLU A 222 -36.98 -12.02 30.19
C GLU A 222 -36.85 -12.38 31.67
N ASN A 223 -36.58 -11.39 32.52
CA ASN A 223 -37.06 -11.40 33.89
C ASN A 223 -37.98 -10.20 34.06
N SER A 224 -39.27 -10.52 34.06
CA SER A 224 -40.37 -9.64 34.39
C SER A 224 -40.40 -9.27 35.88
N ILE A 225 -40.45 -7.97 36.14
CA ILE A 225 -41.40 -7.24 37.02
C ILE A 225 -41.56 -7.70 38.48
N THR A 226 -41.23 -6.79 39.41
CA THR A 226 -42.05 -6.20 40.52
C THR A 226 -41.05 -5.46 41.44
N ASP A 227 -41.27 -4.29 42.03
CA ASP A 227 -42.46 -3.51 42.31
C ASP A 227 -42.08 -2.05 42.61
N ARG A 228 -43.04 -1.14 42.40
CA ARG A 228 -43.03 0.24 42.92
C ARG A 228 -43.25 0.24 44.44
N LYS A 229 -42.53 1.09 45.19
CA LYS A 229 -43.09 2.19 46.01
C LYS A 229 -42.05 2.78 46.98
N ASN A 230 -42.04 4.13 46.97
CA ASN A 230 -41.51 5.10 47.94
C ASN A 230 -39.99 5.21 48.12
#